data_AF-A0AAV7UM97-F1
#
_entry.id   AF-A0AAV7UM97-F1
#
_cell.length_a   1.000
_cell.length_b   1.000
_cell.length_c   1.000
_cell.angle_alpha   90.00
_cell.angle_beta   90.00
_cell.angle_gamma   90.00
#
_symmetry.space_group_name_H-M   'P 1'
#
loop_
_entity.id
_entity.type
_entity.pdbx_description
1 polymer ?
#
loop_
_entity_poly.entity_id
_entity_poly.type
_entity_poly.pdbx_seq_one_letter_code
_entity_poly.pdbx_strand_id
1 'polypeptide(L)'
;MRPEVVARISNAISTYLEFNDTADTPLPLLWDALKAVIKGEFIGISAVDNKLRREKRAHLQQQVMELEKIHKRKWALRVWRQLSAALLQLPGIDMDRAEYAALCLQQSYYVGGNRCGRLLATRLRAQHQWAAVPSIRLSGGLAVTSDAQIASAFRDFYRDLYSAQQTDPGPSLPYLEQARTPKLTPEEAAPLEAPIRLKEVISAIARLEALKSPAPDGFPGSIYKTFVCNWLPS
;
A
#
# COMPACT_ATOMS: atom_id res chain seq x y z
N MET A 1 11.33 8.14 13.27
CA MET A 1 11.18 6.98 14.18
C MET A 1 11.69 7.39 15.56
N ARG A 2 11.09 6.91 16.66
CA ARG A 2 11.58 7.27 18.02
C ARG A 2 12.99 6.68 18.24
N PRO A 3 13.95 7.42 18.83
CA PRO A 3 15.32 6.93 19.06
C PRO A 3 15.37 5.61 19.84
N GLU A 4 14.51 5.47 20.85
CA GLU A 4 14.37 4.24 21.65
C GLU A 4 14.01 3.01 20.80
N VAL A 5 13.15 3.21 19.79
CA VAL A 5 12.76 2.15 18.87
C VAL A 5 13.92 1.78 17.95
N VAL A 6 14.65 2.78 17.44
CA VAL A 6 15.83 2.52 16.60
C VAL A 6 16.87 1.72 17.37
N ALA A 7 17.17 2.10 18.62
CA ALA A 7 18.10 1.39 19.48
C ALA A 7 17.66 -0.06 19.75
N ARG A 8 16.37 -0.27 20.07
CA ARG A 8 15.81 -1.60 20.32
C ARG A 8 15.91 -2.51 19.10
N ILE A 9 15.53 -2.02 17.92
CA ILE A 9 15.60 -2.80 16.67
C ILE A 9 17.06 -3.06 16.29
N SER A 10 17.95 -2.06 16.43
CA SER A 10 19.38 -2.21 16.16
C SER A 10 19.99 -3.31 17.03
N ASN A 11 19.67 -3.33 18.32
CA ASN A 11 20.13 -4.37 19.24
C ASN A 11 19.60 -5.75 18.85
N ALA A 12 18.32 -5.86 18.49
CA ALA A 12 17.73 -7.12 18.05
C ALA A 12 18.39 -7.65 16.76
N ILE A 13 18.74 -6.76 15.82
CA ILE A 13 19.49 -7.12 14.61
C ILE A 13 20.88 -7.65 14.96
N SER A 14 21.65 -6.90 15.77
CA SER A 14 23.01 -7.30 16.17
C SER A 14 22.99 -8.65 16.90
N THR A 15 22.11 -8.78 17.90
CA THR A 15 21.93 -10.04 18.66
C THR A 15 21.60 -11.20 17.73
N TYR A 16 20.67 -11.01 16.78
CA TYR A 16 20.31 -12.08 15.86
C TYR A 16 21.49 -12.49 14.96
N LEU A 17 22.21 -11.53 14.39
CA LEU A 17 23.34 -11.82 13.51
C LEU A 17 24.47 -12.51 14.26
N GLU A 18 24.79 -12.10 15.49
CA GLU A 18 25.81 -12.72 16.35
C GLU A 18 25.57 -14.22 16.58
N PHE A 19 24.30 -14.66 16.71
CA PHE A 19 23.98 -16.06 16.98
C PHE A 19 23.71 -16.90 15.73
N ASN A 20 23.35 -16.29 14.59
CA ASN A 20 22.80 -17.00 13.43
C ASN A 20 23.65 -16.85 12.16
N ASP A 21 24.53 -15.85 12.08
CA ASP A 21 25.48 -15.69 10.97
C ASP A 21 26.65 -16.68 11.13
N THR A 22 26.40 -17.92 10.74
CA THR A 22 27.38 -19.01 10.77
C THR A 22 27.60 -19.53 9.35
N ALA A 23 28.75 -20.17 9.10
CA ALA A 23 29.10 -20.71 7.78
C ALA A 23 28.07 -21.70 7.22
N ASP A 24 27.29 -22.34 8.09
CA ASP A 24 26.28 -23.34 7.73
C ASP A 24 24.90 -22.74 7.42
N THR A 25 24.67 -21.45 7.74
CA THR A 25 23.36 -20.80 7.52
C THR A 25 23.29 -20.21 6.11
N PRO A 26 22.35 -20.63 5.24
CA PRO A 26 22.17 -20.00 3.94
C PRO A 26 21.73 -18.54 4.09
N LEU A 27 22.38 -17.63 3.35
CA LEU A 27 22.09 -16.19 3.40
C LEU A 27 20.59 -15.83 3.18
N PRO A 28 19.83 -16.49 2.28
CA PRO A 28 18.40 -16.22 2.14
C PRO A 28 17.60 -16.54 3.40
N LEU A 29 17.94 -17.65 4.07
CA LEU A 29 17.29 -18.07 5.31
C LEU A 29 17.63 -17.10 6.45
N LEU A 30 18.91 -16.71 6.55
CA LEU A 30 19.39 -15.74 7.53
C LEU A 30 18.60 -14.42 7.41
N TRP A 31 18.42 -13.92 6.18
CA TRP A 31 17.68 -12.69 5.89
C TRP A 31 16.18 -12.81 6.17
N ASP A 32 15.55 -13.91 5.75
CA ASP A 32 14.11 -14.12 5.97
C ASP A 32 13.76 -14.24 7.47
N ALA A 33 14.59 -14.93 8.24
CA ALA A 33 14.41 -15.03 9.68
C ALA A 33 14.75 -13.72 10.42
N LEU A 34 15.78 -12.97 10.00
CA LEU A 34 16.05 -11.63 10.54
C LEU A 34 14.83 -10.71 10.37
N LYS A 35 14.24 -10.70 9.16
CA LYS A 35 13.02 -9.94 8.87
C LYS A 35 11.87 -10.34 9.80
N ALA A 36 11.72 -11.63 10.11
CA ALA A 36 10.72 -12.11 11.05
C ALA A 36 10.96 -11.60 12.48
N VAL A 37 12.21 -11.59 12.96
CA VAL A 37 12.60 -11.01 14.26
C VAL A 37 12.26 -9.53 14.33
N ILE A 38 12.66 -8.75 13.32
CA ILE A 38 12.35 -7.31 13.24
C ILE A 38 10.83 -7.07 13.27
N LYS A 39 10.05 -7.87 12.53
CA LYS A 39 8.58 -7.79 12.58
C LYS A 39 8.04 -8.09 13.99
N GLY A 40 8.58 -9.11 14.65
CA GLY A 40 8.22 -9.47 16.03
C GLY A 40 8.43 -8.31 16.99
N GLU A 41 9.57 -7.63 16.90
CA GLU A 41 9.87 -6.45 17.71
C GLU A 41 8.88 -5.30 17.44
N PHE A 42 8.55 -5.04 16.16
CA PHE A 42 7.55 -4.02 15.81
C PHE A 42 6.16 -4.34 16.34
N ILE A 43 5.75 -5.61 16.28
CA ILE A 43 4.48 -6.08 16.85
C ILE A 43 4.48 -5.86 18.36
N GLY A 44 5.58 -6.20 19.05
CA GLY A 44 5.73 -5.99 20.49
C GLY A 44 5.64 -4.52 20.89
N ILE A 45 6.37 -3.63 20.21
CA ILE A 45 6.32 -2.18 20.44
C ILE A 45 4.89 -1.65 20.20
N SER A 46 4.28 -2.05 19.10
CA SER A 46 2.92 -1.63 18.73
C SER A 46 1.89 -2.12 19.75
N ALA A 47 2.05 -3.32 20.30
CA ALA A 47 1.17 -3.86 21.33
C ALA A 47 1.21 -3.01 22.62
N VAL A 48 2.41 -2.61 23.06
CA VAL A 48 2.59 -1.73 24.22
C VAL A 48 1.99 -0.35 23.96
N ASP A 49 2.29 0.28 22.82
CA ASP A 49 1.73 1.59 22.47
C ASP A 49 0.19 1.53 22.36
N ASN A 50 -0.36 0.46 21.79
CA ASN A 50 -1.80 0.26 21.66
C ASN A 50 -2.46 0.09 23.03
N LYS A 51 -1.80 -0.59 23.97
CA LYS A 51 -2.28 -0.74 25.35
C LYS A 51 -2.33 0.62 26.04
N LEU A 52 -1.23 1.38 26.00
CA LEU A 52 -1.16 2.70 26.62
C LEU A 52 -2.20 3.68 26.03
N ARG A 53 -2.35 3.68 24.70
CA ARG A 53 -3.38 4.49 24.02
C ARG A 53 -4.80 4.11 24.45
N ARG A 54 -5.08 2.82 24.63
CA ARG A 54 -6.37 2.32 25.10
C ARG A 54 -6.66 2.73 26.53
N GLU A 55 -5.67 2.62 27.41
CA GLU A 55 -5.78 3.04 28.81
C GLU A 55 -6.01 4.56 28.92
N LYS A 56 -5.23 5.35 28.18
CA LYS A 56 -5.42 6.81 28.11
C LYS A 56 -6.83 7.19 27.65
N ARG A 57 -7.32 6.52 26.61
CA ARG A 57 -8.68 6.74 26.09
C ARG A 57 -9.74 6.38 27.12
N ALA A 58 -9.64 5.22 27.75
CA ALA A 58 -10.58 4.77 28.78
C ALA A 58 -10.62 5.75 29.96
N HIS A 59 -9.45 6.24 30.38
CA HIS A 59 -9.33 7.26 31.42
C HIS A 59 -10.02 8.57 31.04
N LEU A 60 -9.77 9.10 29.83
CA LEU A 60 -10.43 10.32 29.34
C LEU A 60 -11.95 10.14 29.25
N GLN A 61 -12.44 8.98 28.80
CA GLN A 61 -13.88 8.69 28.74
C GLN A 61 -14.51 8.65 30.14
N GLN A 62 -13.83 8.07 31.13
CA GLN A 62 -14.28 8.10 32.53
C GLN A 62 -14.28 9.52 33.09
N GLN A 63 -13.24 10.31 32.83
CA GLN A 63 -13.16 11.71 33.25
C GLN A 63 -14.31 12.54 32.67
N VAL A 64 -14.60 12.40 31.37
CA VAL A 64 -15.72 13.07 30.71
C VAL A 64 -17.04 12.70 31.39
N MET A 65 -17.29 11.40 31.61
CA MET A 65 -18.53 10.92 32.24
C MET A 65 -18.73 11.52 33.65
N GLU A 66 -17.69 11.55 34.48
CA GLU A 66 -17.79 12.09 35.84
C GLU A 66 -17.92 13.62 35.83
N LEU A 67 -17.16 14.32 34.98
CA LEU A 67 -17.23 15.78 34.84
C LEU A 67 -18.60 16.23 34.30
N GLU A 68 -19.20 15.50 33.36
CA GLU A 68 -20.57 15.75 32.89
C GLU A 68 -21.59 15.61 34.01
N LYS A 69 -21.46 14.58 34.85
CA LYS A 69 -22.35 14.36 36.01
C LYS A 69 -22.23 15.49 37.03
N ILE A 70 -21.01 15.94 37.32
CA ILE A 70 -20.77 17.08 38.22
C ILE A 70 -21.32 18.36 37.60
N HIS A 71 -21.08 18.61 36.31
CA HIS A 71 -21.52 19.82 35.62
C HIS A 71 -23.06 19.93 35.58
N LYS A 72 -23.77 18.83 35.33
CA LYS A 72 -25.24 18.77 35.37
C LYS A 72 -25.82 19.13 36.74
N ARG A 73 -25.11 18.82 37.83
CA ARG A 73 -25.51 19.15 39.21
C ARG A 73 -25.08 20.55 39.63
N LYS A 74 -23.90 20.97 39.19
CA LYS A 74 -23.25 22.24 39.58
C LYS A 74 -22.61 22.87 38.35
N TRP A 75 -23.22 23.96 37.89
CA TRP A 75 -22.72 24.78 36.80
C TRP A 75 -21.49 25.59 37.24
N ALA A 76 -20.34 24.92 37.32
CA ALA A 76 -19.06 25.53 37.68
C ALA A 76 -18.14 25.66 36.45
N LEU A 77 -17.63 26.88 36.21
CA LEU A 77 -16.73 27.18 35.09
C LEU A 77 -15.45 26.32 35.09
N ARG A 78 -14.92 25.98 36.28
CA ARG A 78 -13.74 25.11 36.43
C ARG A 78 -14.01 23.70 35.90
N VAL A 79 -15.17 23.13 36.20
CA VAL A 79 -15.60 21.79 35.74
C VAL A 79 -15.81 21.81 34.23
N TRP A 80 -16.43 22.87 33.70
CA TRP A 80 -16.59 23.06 32.26
C TRP A 80 -15.24 23.12 31.52
N ARG A 81 -14.27 23.88 32.04
CA ARG A 81 -12.93 23.95 31.44
C ARG A 81 -12.24 22.59 31.40
N GLN A 82 -12.33 21.81 32.47
CA GLN A 82 -11.77 20.45 32.53
C GLN A 82 -12.48 19.50 31.56
N LEU A 83 -13.82 19.57 31.49
CA LEU A 83 -14.63 18.78 30.56
C LEU A 83 -14.28 19.10 29.11
N SER A 84 -14.23 20.38 28.76
CA SER A 84 -13.85 20.85 27.41
C SER A 84 -12.44 20.39 27.03
N ALA A 85 -11.47 20.46 27.95
CA ALA A 85 -10.12 19.97 27.71
C ALA A 85 -10.07 18.45 27.48
N ALA A 86 -10.81 17.65 28.26
CA ALA A 86 -10.87 16.20 28.09
C ALA A 86 -11.56 15.81 26.76
N LEU A 87 -12.66 16.50 26.42
CA LEU A 87 -13.37 16.31 25.15
C LEU A 87 -12.50 16.67 23.94
N LEU A 88 -11.64 17.68 24.04
CA LEU A 88 -10.75 18.09 22.95
C LEU A 88 -9.65 17.05 22.67
N GLN A 89 -9.26 16.24 23.66
CA GLN A 89 -8.20 15.23 23.49
C GLN A 89 -8.68 13.92 22.86
N LEU A 90 -9.98 13.59 22.98
CA LEU A 90 -10.54 12.34 22.45
C LEU A 90 -10.50 12.24 20.91
N PRO A 91 -10.87 13.29 20.14
CA PRO A 91 -10.87 13.24 18.68
C PRO A 91 -9.52 12.84 18.09
N GLY A 92 -8.40 13.32 18.64
CA GLY A 92 -7.07 12.93 18.12
C GLY A 92 -6.82 11.43 18.20
N ILE A 93 -7.17 10.80 19.33
CA ILE A 93 -7.00 9.35 19.53
C ILE A 93 -7.93 8.54 18.61
N ASP A 94 -9.16 9.02 18.41
CA ASP A 94 -10.13 8.34 17.55
C ASP A 94 -9.82 8.54 16.06
N MET A 95 -9.27 9.68 15.66
CA MET A 95 -8.77 9.94 14.31
C MET A 95 -7.60 9.02 13.95
N ASP A 96 -6.58 8.89 14.82
CA ASP A 96 -5.46 7.97 14.59
C ASP A 96 -5.94 6.52 14.34
N ARG A 97 -6.99 6.10 15.06
CA ARG A 97 -7.60 4.78 14.88
C ARG A 97 -8.38 4.66 13.57
N ALA A 98 -9.11 5.70 13.19
CA ALA A 98 -9.86 5.74 11.94
C ALA A 98 -8.90 5.70 10.74
N GLU A 99 -7.80 6.44 10.79
CA GLU A 99 -6.73 6.42 9.78
C GLU A 99 -6.11 5.03 9.66
N TYR A 100 -5.71 4.42 10.78
CA TYR A 100 -5.17 3.06 10.77
C TYR A 100 -6.17 2.04 10.21
N ALA A 101 -7.45 2.13 10.60
CA ALA A 101 -8.50 1.25 10.08
C ALA A 101 -8.70 1.44 8.57
N ALA A 102 -8.63 2.67 8.06
CA ALA A 102 -8.71 2.97 6.63
C ALA A 102 -7.53 2.34 5.87
N LEU A 103 -6.31 2.44 6.40
CA LEU A 103 -5.13 1.78 5.81
C LEU A 103 -5.29 0.25 5.78
N CYS A 104 -5.73 -0.36 6.88
CA CYS A 104 -5.99 -1.81 6.91
C CYS A 104 -7.10 -2.22 5.92
N LEU A 105 -8.13 -1.40 5.77
CA LEU A 105 -9.19 -1.64 4.78
C LEU A 105 -8.65 -1.60 3.35
N GLN A 106 -7.82 -0.60 3.02
CA GLN A 106 -7.16 -0.50 1.73
C GLN A 106 -6.25 -1.71 1.46
N GLN A 107 -5.46 -2.13 2.46
CA GLN A 107 -4.61 -3.31 2.35
C GLN A 107 -5.44 -4.59 2.13
N SER A 108 -6.51 -4.79 2.91
CA SER A 108 -7.41 -5.92 2.75
C SER A 108 -8.07 -5.93 1.38
N TYR A 109 -8.43 -4.76 0.85
CA TYR A 109 -8.99 -4.62 -0.49
C TYR A 109 -7.97 -4.96 -1.58
N TYR A 110 -6.71 -4.55 -1.43
CA TYR A 110 -5.63 -4.90 -2.35
C TYR A 110 -5.35 -6.41 -2.36
N VAL A 111 -5.16 -7.01 -1.19
CA VAL A 111 -4.83 -8.44 -1.05
C VAL A 111 -6.01 -9.35 -1.45
N GLY A 112 -7.23 -8.94 -1.10
CA GLY A 112 -8.46 -9.69 -1.35
C GLY A 112 -9.15 -9.37 -2.68
N GLY A 113 -8.78 -8.28 -3.36
CA GLY A 113 -9.48 -7.76 -4.53
C GLY A 113 -9.45 -8.69 -5.74
N ASN A 114 -8.35 -9.44 -5.90
CA ASN A 114 -8.19 -10.42 -6.98
C ASN A 114 -8.45 -11.86 -6.54
N ARG A 115 -8.83 -12.08 -5.27
CA ARG A 115 -9.16 -13.42 -4.76
C ARG A 115 -10.63 -13.75 -5.04
N CYS A 116 -10.90 -14.99 -5.39
CA CYS A 116 -12.27 -15.50 -5.52
C CYS A 116 -12.99 -15.39 -4.17
N GLY A 117 -13.95 -14.47 -4.06
CA GLY A 117 -14.65 -14.20 -2.80
C GLY A 117 -15.71 -13.11 -2.93
N ARG A 118 -16.33 -12.75 -1.80
CA ARG A 118 -17.45 -11.80 -1.76
C ARG A 118 -17.09 -10.44 -2.37
N LEU A 119 -15.89 -9.92 -2.07
CA LEU A 119 -15.43 -8.62 -2.60
C LEU A 119 -15.34 -8.62 -4.13
N LEU A 120 -14.68 -9.63 -4.72
CA LEU A 120 -14.59 -9.79 -6.17
C LEU A 120 -15.97 -9.95 -6.79
N ALA A 121 -16.84 -10.79 -6.21
CA ALA A 121 -18.19 -11.00 -6.71
C ALA A 121 -19.03 -9.71 -6.71
N THR A 122 -18.98 -8.94 -5.61
CA THR A 122 -19.68 -7.64 -5.54
C THR A 122 -19.13 -6.65 -6.57
N ARG A 123 -17.81 -6.59 -6.74
CA ARG A 123 -17.17 -5.72 -7.74
C ARG A 123 -17.55 -6.11 -9.17
N LEU A 124 -17.52 -7.40 -9.50
CA LEU A 124 -17.92 -7.89 -10.82
C LEU A 124 -19.39 -7.58 -11.10
N ARG A 125 -20.29 -7.75 -10.13
CA ARG A 125 -21.70 -7.36 -10.28
C ARG A 125 -21.85 -5.87 -10.56
N ALA A 126 -21.17 -5.01 -9.81
CA ALA A 126 -21.20 -3.56 -10.04
C ALA A 126 -20.62 -3.20 -11.41
N GLN A 127 -19.53 -3.86 -11.83
CA GLN A 127 -18.93 -3.67 -13.16
C GLN A 127 -19.87 -4.12 -14.28
N HIS A 128 -20.52 -5.27 -14.14
CA HIS A 128 -21.53 -5.75 -15.09
C HIS A 128 -22.73 -4.80 -15.17
N GLN A 129 -23.20 -4.27 -14.05
CA GLN A 129 -24.28 -3.28 -14.02
C GLN A 129 -23.88 -1.98 -14.72
N TRP A 130 -22.66 -1.50 -14.49
CA TRP A 130 -22.17 -0.27 -15.13
C TRP A 130 -21.90 -0.45 -16.62
N ALA A 131 -21.42 -1.63 -17.03
CA ALA A 131 -21.17 -1.97 -18.42
C ALA A 131 -22.44 -2.41 -19.18
N ALA A 132 -23.57 -2.61 -18.49
CA ALA A 132 -24.83 -2.96 -19.14
C ALA A 132 -25.28 -1.80 -20.02
N VAL A 133 -25.50 -2.09 -21.30
CA VAL A 133 -26.00 -1.11 -22.27
C VAL A 133 -27.53 -1.19 -22.25
N PRO A 134 -28.24 -0.22 -21.66
CA PRO A 134 -29.70 -0.32 -21.51
C PRO A 134 -30.44 -0.08 -22.82
N SER A 135 -29.85 0.71 -23.74
CA SER A 135 -30.36 0.90 -25.08
C SER A 135 -29.28 1.43 -26.02
N ILE A 136 -29.46 1.20 -27.32
CA ILE A 136 -28.64 1.82 -28.38
C ILE A 136 -29.55 2.40 -29.44
N ARG A 137 -29.06 3.42 -30.17
CA ARG A 137 -29.74 4.01 -31.31
C ARG A 137 -29.14 3.46 -32.60
N LEU A 138 -29.99 2.91 -33.46
CA LEU A 138 -29.60 2.42 -34.78
C LEU A 138 -29.49 3.57 -35.79
N SER A 139 -28.84 3.31 -36.93
CA SER A 139 -28.63 4.26 -38.02
C SER A 139 -29.93 4.86 -38.59
N GLY A 140 -31.07 4.16 -38.46
CA GLY A 140 -32.40 4.65 -38.81
C GLY A 140 -33.10 5.50 -37.74
N GLY A 141 -32.43 5.85 -36.64
CA GLY A 141 -33.00 6.64 -35.54
C GLY A 141 -33.84 5.86 -34.52
N LEU A 142 -34.11 4.58 -34.77
CA LEU A 142 -34.82 3.68 -33.84
C LEU A 142 -33.94 3.34 -32.63
N ALA A 143 -34.48 3.44 -31.42
CA ALA A 143 -33.84 2.96 -30.20
C ALA A 143 -34.26 1.53 -29.88
N VAL A 144 -33.29 0.64 -29.64
CA VAL A 144 -33.53 -0.75 -29.24
C VAL A 144 -33.03 -0.98 -27.82
N THR A 145 -33.81 -1.76 -27.05
CA THR A 145 -33.55 -2.10 -25.64
C THR A 145 -33.37 -3.60 -25.40
N SER A 146 -33.65 -4.43 -26.40
CA SER A 146 -33.51 -5.89 -26.31
C SER A 146 -32.05 -6.32 -26.47
N ASP A 147 -31.54 -7.13 -25.55
CA ASP A 147 -30.17 -7.65 -25.56
C ASP A 147 -29.80 -8.31 -26.91
N ALA A 148 -30.73 -9.05 -27.51
CA ALA A 148 -30.51 -9.72 -28.80
C ALA A 148 -30.34 -8.71 -29.96
N GLN A 149 -31.15 -7.64 -29.95
CA GLN A 149 -31.06 -6.58 -30.96
C GLN A 149 -29.81 -5.73 -30.76
N ILE A 150 -29.46 -5.42 -29.51
CA ILE A 150 -28.24 -4.71 -29.14
C ILE A 150 -26.99 -5.51 -29.59
N ALA A 151 -26.95 -6.81 -29.31
CA ALA A 151 -25.87 -7.69 -29.72
C ALA A 151 -25.74 -7.77 -31.26
N SER A 152 -26.85 -7.90 -31.98
CA SER A 152 -26.84 -7.90 -33.46
C SER A 152 -26.28 -6.59 -34.01
N ALA A 153 -26.72 -5.45 -33.48
CA ALA A 153 -26.26 -4.14 -33.94
C ALA A 153 -24.77 -3.93 -33.68
N PHE A 154 -24.23 -4.33 -32.53
CA PHE A 154 -22.79 -4.29 -32.27
C PHE A 154 -22.03 -5.19 -33.25
N ARG A 155 -22.51 -6.43 -33.46
CA ARG A 155 -21.91 -7.35 -34.43
C ARG A 155 -21.89 -6.73 -35.83
N ASP A 156 -23.01 -6.18 -36.29
CA ASP A 156 -23.13 -5.61 -37.63
C ASP A 156 -22.23 -4.38 -37.78
N PHE A 157 -22.21 -3.48 -36.79
CA PHE A 157 -21.32 -2.32 -36.77
C PHE A 157 -19.84 -2.71 -36.83
N TYR A 158 -19.37 -3.63 -35.97
CA TYR A 158 -17.97 -4.05 -35.97
C TYR A 158 -17.62 -4.91 -37.18
N ARG A 159 -18.55 -5.72 -37.69
CA ARG A 159 -18.38 -6.41 -38.97
C ARG A 159 -18.12 -5.40 -40.07
N ASP A 160 -18.91 -4.33 -40.14
CA ASP A 160 -18.75 -3.33 -41.19
C ASP A 160 -17.46 -2.51 -40.97
N LEU A 161 -17.13 -2.15 -39.72
CA LEU A 161 -15.89 -1.43 -39.35
C LEU A 161 -14.62 -2.22 -39.69
N TYR A 162 -14.62 -3.54 -39.46
CA TYR A 162 -13.49 -4.42 -39.75
C TYR A 162 -13.60 -5.14 -41.10
N SER A 163 -14.72 -4.98 -41.82
CA SER A 163 -14.82 -5.43 -43.19
C SER A 163 -13.85 -4.60 -44.02
N ALA A 164 -13.00 -5.30 -44.76
CA ALA A 164 -11.78 -4.76 -45.32
C ALA A 164 -12.01 -3.48 -46.16
N GLN A 165 -11.73 -2.33 -45.57
CA GLN A 165 -11.02 -1.30 -46.32
C GLN A 165 -9.58 -1.81 -46.42
N GLN A 166 -9.09 -1.97 -47.65
CA GLN A 166 -7.65 -2.08 -47.89
C GLN A 166 -7.04 -0.79 -47.33
N THR A 167 -6.68 -0.82 -46.06
CA THR A 167 -5.83 0.19 -45.48
C THR A 167 -4.49 -0.15 -46.07
N ASP A 168 -3.98 0.71 -46.95
CA ASP A 168 -2.56 0.67 -47.30
C ASP A 168 -1.80 0.42 -46.00
N PRO A 169 -0.89 -0.56 -45.92
CA PRO A 169 0.01 -0.65 -44.80
C PRO A 169 0.79 0.67 -44.82
N GLY A 170 0.26 1.66 -44.11
CA GLY A 170 0.90 2.95 -43.96
C GLY A 170 2.28 2.73 -43.36
N PRO A 171 3.06 3.79 -43.12
CA PRO A 171 4.46 3.65 -42.75
C PRO A 171 4.67 3.04 -41.35
N SER A 172 3.76 2.28 -40.74
CA SER A 172 3.93 1.65 -39.42
C SER A 172 5.09 0.64 -39.39
N LEU A 173 5.26 -0.20 -40.42
CA LEU A 173 6.42 -1.08 -40.56
C LEU A 173 7.70 -0.27 -40.85
N PRO A 174 7.72 0.63 -41.86
CA PRO A 174 8.83 1.56 -42.06
C PRO A 174 9.16 2.41 -40.83
N TYR A 175 8.20 2.74 -39.98
CA TYR A 175 8.37 3.55 -38.76
C TYR A 175 9.08 2.75 -37.67
N LEU A 176 8.75 1.46 -37.49
CA LEU A 176 9.48 0.60 -36.56
C LEU A 176 10.91 0.31 -37.06
N GLU A 177 11.11 0.23 -38.38
CA GLU A 177 12.44 0.10 -38.99
C GLU A 177 13.24 1.42 -38.94
N GLN A 178 12.58 2.57 -39.07
CA GLN A 178 13.16 3.91 -38.93
C GLN A 178 13.34 4.33 -37.47
N ALA A 179 12.62 3.70 -36.53
CA ALA A 179 12.77 3.90 -35.11
C ALA A 179 14.15 3.38 -34.69
N ARG A 180 15.14 4.27 -34.76
CA ARG A 180 16.48 4.04 -34.21
C ARG A 180 16.37 3.98 -32.70
N THR A 181 16.08 2.80 -32.17
CA THR A 181 16.21 2.55 -30.74
C THR A 181 17.71 2.69 -30.39
N PRO A 182 18.07 3.58 -29.45
CA PRO A 182 19.46 3.71 -29.04
C PRO A 182 19.92 2.37 -28.48
N LYS A 183 20.96 1.80 -29.11
CA LYS A 183 21.63 0.59 -28.63
C LYS A 183 22.78 1.03 -27.73
N LEU A 184 22.88 0.42 -26.56
CA LEU A 184 24.02 0.63 -25.68
C LEU A 184 25.30 0.22 -26.41
N THR A 185 26.31 1.07 -26.34
CA THR A 185 27.65 0.72 -26.79
C THR A 185 28.26 -0.35 -25.87
N PRO A 186 29.24 -1.12 -26.34
CA PRO A 186 29.94 -2.10 -25.49
C PRO A 186 30.53 -1.48 -24.21
N GLU A 187 30.97 -0.22 -24.30
CA GLU A 187 31.52 0.55 -23.17
C GLU A 187 30.44 0.90 -22.13
N GLU A 188 29.22 1.21 -22.57
CA GLU A 188 28.08 1.48 -21.69
C GLU A 188 27.47 0.19 -21.11
N ALA A 189 27.57 -0.94 -21.83
CA ALA A 189 27.09 -2.24 -21.39
C ALA A 189 28.02 -2.88 -20.34
N ALA A 190 29.34 -2.73 -20.49
CA ALA A 190 30.34 -3.29 -19.58
C ALA A 190 30.10 -3.01 -18.07
N PRO A 191 29.77 -1.78 -17.62
CA PRO A 191 29.47 -1.52 -16.21
C PRO A 191 28.12 -2.11 -15.78
N LEU A 192 27.14 -2.27 -16.68
CA LEU A 192 25.83 -2.85 -16.37
C LEU A 192 25.90 -4.37 -16.16
N GLU A 193 26.87 -5.02 -16.79
CA GLU A 193 27.13 -6.46 -16.66
C GLU A 193 28.12 -6.79 -15.51
N ALA A 194 28.73 -5.77 -14.92
CA ALA A 194 29.65 -5.96 -13.80
C ALA A 194 28.91 -6.42 -12.52
N PRO A 195 29.59 -7.12 -11.59
CA PRO A 195 29.00 -7.48 -10.30
C PRO A 195 28.56 -6.25 -9.50
N ILE A 196 27.38 -6.35 -8.87
CA ILE A 196 26.78 -5.29 -8.05
C ILE A 196 27.71 -4.96 -6.87
N ARG A 197 28.05 -3.68 -6.73
CA ARG A 197 28.92 -3.16 -5.67
C ARG A 197 28.12 -2.70 -4.47
N LEU A 198 28.73 -2.80 -3.29
CA LEU A 198 28.15 -2.32 -2.04
C LEU A 198 27.71 -0.83 -2.10
N LYS A 199 28.53 0.02 -2.74
CA LYS A 199 28.23 1.44 -2.92
C LYS A 199 26.95 1.67 -3.73
N GLU A 200 26.68 0.83 -4.72
CA GLU A 200 25.47 0.89 -5.55
C GLU A 200 24.24 0.52 -4.73
N VAL A 201 24.35 -0.53 -3.89
CA VAL A 201 23.28 -0.94 -2.97
C VAL A 201 22.96 0.16 -1.96
N ILE A 202 23.98 0.73 -1.31
CA ILE A 202 23.81 1.84 -0.35
C ILE A 202 23.17 3.05 -1.05
N SER A 203 23.65 3.42 -2.24
CA SER A 203 23.06 4.53 -3.00
C SER A 203 21.63 4.24 -3.45
N ALA A 204 21.29 3.00 -3.80
CA ALA A 204 19.94 2.62 -4.17
C ALA A 204 18.99 2.71 -2.97
N ILE A 205 19.40 2.19 -1.80
CA ILE A 205 18.64 2.29 -0.55
C ILE A 205 18.42 3.76 -0.16
N ALA A 206 19.44 4.61 -0.30
CA ALA A 206 19.33 6.04 -0.02
C ALA A 206 18.29 6.74 -0.92
N ARG A 207 18.10 6.27 -2.16
CA ARG A 207 17.12 6.81 -3.12
C ARG A 207 15.69 6.29 -2.92
N LEU A 208 15.46 5.26 -2.11
CA LEU A 208 14.12 4.73 -1.86
C LEU A 208 13.19 5.81 -1.30
N GLU A 209 11.97 5.93 -1.83
CA GLU A 209 10.99 6.85 -1.25
C GLU A 209 10.47 6.29 0.09
N ALA A 210 10.57 7.10 1.14
CA ALA A 210 10.23 6.68 2.50
C ALA A 210 8.72 6.46 2.73
N LEU A 211 7.89 7.06 1.89
CA LEU A 211 6.42 7.09 2.02
C LEU A 211 5.70 6.19 1.01
N LYS A 212 6.44 5.38 0.23
CA LYS A 212 5.82 4.41 -0.68
C LYS A 212 5.31 3.20 0.08
N SER A 213 4.28 2.57 -0.50
CA SER A 213 3.73 1.31 0.00
C SER A 213 4.83 0.26 0.16
N PRO A 214 4.81 -0.52 1.26
CA PRO A 214 5.78 -1.59 1.46
C PRO A 214 5.79 -2.62 0.32
N ALA A 215 6.94 -3.25 0.11
CA ALA A 215 7.08 -4.38 -0.80
C ALA A 215 6.38 -5.63 -0.19
N PRO A 216 6.34 -6.79 -0.89
CA PRO A 216 5.73 -8.01 -0.36
C PRO A 216 6.31 -8.49 0.97
N ASP A 217 7.54 -8.06 1.30
CA ASP A 217 8.18 -8.28 2.59
C ASP A 217 7.53 -7.50 3.75
N GLY A 218 6.68 -6.51 3.48
CA GLY A 218 5.98 -5.70 4.47
C GLY A 218 6.81 -4.58 5.11
N PHE A 219 8.03 -4.31 4.64
CA PHE A 219 8.86 -3.22 5.15
C PHE A 219 8.83 -1.98 4.23
N PRO A 220 8.57 -0.77 4.76
CA PRO A 220 8.68 0.46 3.98
C PRO A 220 10.15 0.85 3.76
N GLY A 221 10.40 1.67 2.73
CA GLY A 221 11.74 2.17 2.40
C GLY A 221 12.47 2.87 3.55
N SER A 222 11.71 3.45 4.50
CA SER A 222 12.26 4.07 5.71
C SER A 222 12.98 3.08 6.64
N ILE A 223 12.55 1.82 6.72
CA ILE A 223 13.24 0.78 7.50
C ILE A 223 14.58 0.47 6.86
N TYR A 224 14.60 0.28 5.54
CA TYR A 224 15.84 0.05 4.79
C TYR A 224 16.87 1.16 5.00
N LYS A 225 16.43 2.42 4.92
CA LYS A 225 17.31 3.57 5.16
C LYS A 225 17.84 3.65 6.59
N THR A 226 17.04 3.26 7.57
CA THR A 226 17.39 3.41 8.99
C THR A 226 18.38 2.36 9.44
N PHE A 227 18.25 1.12 8.95
CA PHE A 227 19.01 -0.03 9.47
C PHE A 227 20.01 -0.61 8.48
N VAL A 228 20.23 0.02 7.31
CA VAL A 228 21.21 -0.45 6.30
C VAL A 228 22.60 -0.67 6.91
N CYS A 229 23.05 0.19 7.82
CA CYS A 229 24.35 0.06 8.48
C CYS A 229 24.42 -1.13 9.45
N ASN A 230 23.27 -1.63 9.92
CA ASN A 230 23.20 -2.79 10.81
C ASN A 230 23.14 -4.12 10.05
N TRP A 231 22.88 -4.09 8.74
CA TRP A 231 22.71 -5.29 7.92
C TRP A 231 23.92 -5.63 7.07
N LEU A 232 24.77 -4.64 6.81
CA LEU A 232 25.95 -4.84 5.99
C LEU A 232 27.13 -5.25 6.89
N PRO A 233 27.90 -6.28 6.51
CA PRO A 233 29.15 -6.58 7.21
C PRO A 233 30.08 -5.37 7.17
N SER A 234 30.82 -5.20 8.27
CA SER A 234 31.80 -4.11 8.45
C SER A 234 32.93 -4.18 7.43
#